data_AF-K0FCU0-F1
#
_entry.id   AF-K0FCU0-F1
#
_cell.length_a   1.000
_cell.length_b   1.000
_cell.length_c   1.000
_cell.angle_alpha   90.00
_cell.angle_beta   90.00
_cell.angle_gamma   90.00
#
_symmetry.space_group_name_H-M   'P 1'
#
loop_
_entity.id
_entity.type
_entity.pdbx_description
1 polymer ?
#
loop_
_entity_poly.entity_id
_entity_poly.type
_entity_poly.pdbx_seq_one_letter_code
_entity_poly.pdbx_strand_id
1 'polypeptide(L)'
;MEAVAKRAGVGKSALYRRWPSKLEMALAVLAEFSASRAAVADTGSLRGDLRKTLDGLLAWLTHPAVARAGRADLSYTSTREPMITVRSPGRPKYSAASAVM
;
A
#
# COMPACT_ATOMS: atom_id res chain seq x y z
N MET A 1 -7.30 15.41 1.19
CA MET A 1 -6.10 16.11 1.73
C MET A 1 -6.43 16.93 2.97
N GLU A 2 -7.53 17.69 2.99
CA GLU A 2 -7.87 18.59 4.10
C GLU A 2 -7.89 17.95 5.50
N ALA A 3 -8.60 16.84 5.67
CA ALA A 3 -8.66 16.15 6.96
C ALA A 3 -7.27 15.65 7.42
N VAL A 4 -6.41 15.24 6.49
CA VAL A 4 -5.03 14.83 6.79
C VAL A 4 -4.20 16.04 7.21
N ALA A 5 -4.32 17.16 6.49
CA ALA A 5 -3.64 18.41 6.80
C ALA A 5 -3.99 18.90 8.22
N LYS A 6 -5.30 18.93 8.53
CA LYS A 6 -5.83 19.29 9.85
C LYS A 6 -5.29 18.37 10.95
N ARG A 7 -5.32 17.05 10.73
CA ARG A 7 -4.85 16.07 11.72
C ARG A 7 -3.34 16.12 11.94
N ALA A 8 -2.57 16.40 10.90
CA ALA A 8 -1.12 16.50 10.98
C ALA A 8 -0.61 17.88 11.41
N GLY A 9 -1.48 18.88 11.56
CA GLY A 9 -1.08 20.24 11.92
C GLY A 9 -0.24 20.94 10.84
N VAL A 10 -0.40 20.54 9.57
CA VAL A 10 0.37 21.10 8.44
C VAL A 10 -0.55 21.70 7.39
N GLY A 11 -0.01 22.65 6.60
CA GLY A 11 -0.72 23.19 5.45
C GLY A 11 -0.89 22.17 4.32
N LYS A 12 -1.97 22.30 3.53
CA LYS A 12 -2.23 21.46 2.34
C LYS A 12 -1.04 21.45 1.38
N SER A 13 -0.37 22.59 1.18
CA SER A 13 0.80 22.72 0.31
C SER A 13 1.97 21.83 0.73
N ALA A 14 2.17 21.63 2.05
CA ALA A 14 3.21 20.72 2.54
C ALA A 14 2.91 19.26 2.20
N LEU A 15 1.63 18.86 2.23
CA LEU A 15 1.22 17.52 1.79
C LEU A 15 1.39 17.35 0.29
N TYR A 16 0.92 18.32 -0.52
CA TYR A 16 1.07 18.26 -1.98
C TYR A 16 2.52 18.23 -2.44
N ARG A 17 3.44 18.87 -1.70
CA ARG A 17 4.88 18.81 -1.98
C ARG A 17 5.46 17.40 -1.84
N ARG A 18 4.94 16.60 -0.90
CA ARG A 18 5.38 15.21 -0.67
C ARG A 18 4.62 14.21 -1.54
N TRP A 19 3.32 14.43 -1.72
CA TRP A 19 2.42 13.58 -2.47
C TRP A 19 1.56 14.44 -3.40
N PRO A 20 1.90 14.50 -4.70
CA PRO A 20 1.18 15.28 -5.70
C PRO A 20 -0.33 14.99 -5.75
N SER A 21 -0.74 13.79 -5.37
CA SER A 21 -2.14 13.38 -5.35
C SER A 21 -2.53 12.62 -4.08
N LYS A 22 -3.84 12.58 -3.77
CA LYS A 22 -4.39 11.77 -2.67
C LYS A 22 -4.11 10.27 -2.89
N LEU A 23 -4.13 9.80 -4.14
CA LEU A 23 -3.84 8.43 -4.50
C LEU A 23 -2.38 8.08 -4.21
N GLU A 24 -1.43 8.92 -4.62
CA GLU A 24 -0.01 8.70 -4.32
C GLU A 24 0.27 8.71 -2.81
N MET A 25 -0.41 9.57 -2.05
CA MET A 25 -0.33 9.54 -0.58
C MET A 25 -0.88 8.22 -0.02
N ALA A 26 -2.04 7.75 -0.51
CA ALA A 26 -2.63 6.51 -0.06
C ALA A 26 -1.74 5.30 -0.40
N LEU A 27 -1.18 5.24 -1.61
CA LEU A 27 -0.25 4.21 -2.05
C LEU A 27 1.04 4.21 -1.24
N ALA A 28 1.61 5.40 -0.95
CA ALA A 28 2.81 5.51 -0.12
C ALA A 28 2.56 4.99 1.30
N VAL A 29 1.46 5.41 1.94
CA VAL A 29 1.06 4.92 3.27
C VAL A 29 0.80 3.42 3.26
N LEU A 30 0.15 2.90 2.21
CA LEU A 30 -0.13 1.48 2.07
C LEU A 30 1.16 0.67 1.91
N ALA A 31 2.10 1.14 1.09
CA ALA A 31 3.39 0.50 0.88
C ALA A 31 4.22 0.45 2.18
N GLU A 32 4.29 1.56 2.91
CA GLU A 32 4.98 1.63 4.21
C GLU A 32 4.34 0.69 5.24
N PHE A 33 3.00 0.66 5.29
CA PHE A 33 2.26 -0.27 6.15
C PHE A 33 2.52 -1.74 5.80
N SER A 34 2.56 -2.09 4.50
CA SER A 34 2.85 -3.45 4.03
C SER A 34 4.28 -3.88 4.31
N ALA A 35 5.26 -3.01 4.05
CA ALA A 35 6.68 -3.32 4.24
C ALA A 35 6.98 -3.74 5.69
N SER A 36 6.38 -3.05 6.67
CA SER A 36 6.54 -3.39 8.10
C SER A 36 6.00 -4.76 8.51
N ARG A 37 5.15 -5.37 7.66
CA ARG A 37 4.46 -6.65 7.94
C ARG A 37 4.93 -7.80 7.04
N ALA A 38 5.70 -7.49 6.01
CA ALA A 38 6.26 -8.49 5.11
C ALA A 38 7.43 -9.20 5.81
N ALA A 39 7.11 -10.20 6.63
CA ALA A 39 8.11 -11.14 7.13
C ALA A 39 8.25 -12.30 6.15
N VAL A 40 9.49 -12.66 5.79
CA VAL A 40 9.76 -13.88 5.05
C VAL A 40 9.45 -15.05 5.98
N ALA A 41 8.50 -15.90 5.59
CA ALA A 41 8.20 -17.10 6.33
C ALA A 41 9.32 -18.13 6.10
N ASP A 42 9.89 -18.61 7.19
CA ASP A 42 10.79 -19.76 7.19
C ASP A 42 10.31 -20.75 8.25
N THR A 43 9.66 -21.80 7.78
CA THR A 43 9.10 -22.89 8.58
C THR A 43 9.87 -24.20 8.37
N GLY A 44 10.93 -24.17 7.56
CA GLY A 44 11.63 -25.37 7.08
C GLY A 44 10.88 -26.15 6.01
N SER A 45 9.76 -25.65 5.47
CA SER A 45 9.06 -26.28 4.36
C SER A 45 8.32 -25.26 3.47
N LEU A 46 8.42 -25.42 2.15
CA LEU A 46 7.73 -24.53 1.20
C LEU A 46 6.22 -24.44 1.46
N ARG A 47 5.56 -25.56 1.81
CA ARG A 47 4.12 -25.57 2.13
C ARG A 47 3.83 -24.72 3.37
N GLY A 48 4.64 -24.82 4.42
CA GLY A 48 4.48 -24.03 5.63
C GLY A 48 4.73 -22.54 5.38
N ASP A 49 5.70 -22.22 4.52
CA ASP A 49 6.04 -20.84 4.16
C ASP A 49 4.93 -20.19 3.35
N LEU A 50 4.39 -20.90 2.34
CA LEU A 50 3.24 -20.45 1.56
C LEU A 50 2.02 -20.23 2.46
N ARG A 51 1.74 -21.15 3.38
CA ARG A 51 0.60 -21.01 4.30
C ARG A 51 0.75 -19.78 5.20
N LYS A 52 1.90 -19.60 5.86
CA LYS A 52 2.16 -18.40 6.69
C LYS A 52 2.09 -17.11 5.87
N THR A 53 2.63 -17.12 4.66
CA THR A 53 2.60 -15.95 3.77
C THR A 53 1.16 -15.60 3.39
N LEU A 54 0.34 -16.59 3.00
CA LEU A 54 -1.05 -16.38 2.67
C LEU A 54 -1.88 -15.95 3.89
N ASP A 55 -1.64 -16.53 5.07
CA ASP A 55 -2.30 -16.14 6.30
C ASP A 55 -1.97 -14.67 6.65
N GLY A 56 -0.70 -14.26 6.50
CA GLY A 56 -0.28 -12.87 6.67
C GLY A 56 -0.91 -11.91 5.65
N LEU A 57 -1.00 -12.33 4.38
CA LEU A 57 -1.67 -11.57 3.32
C LEU A 57 -3.17 -11.41 3.62
N LEU A 58 -3.85 -12.48 4.04
CA LEU A 58 -5.27 -12.43 4.40
C LEU A 58 -5.50 -11.54 5.63
N ALA A 59 -4.65 -11.65 6.66
CA ALA A 59 -4.70 -10.76 7.82
C ALA A 59 -4.48 -9.29 7.44
N TRP A 60 -3.63 -9.03 6.44
CA TRP A 60 -3.41 -7.69 5.92
C TRP A 60 -4.62 -7.17 5.12
N LEU A 61 -5.18 -7.97 4.22
CA LEU A 61 -6.36 -7.62 3.40
C LEU A 61 -7.62 -7.38 4.25
N THR A 62 -7.77 -8.16 5.32
CA THR A 62 -8.90 -8.04 6.26
C THR A 62 -8.67 -6.98 7.33
N HIS A 63 -7.48 -6.37 7.40
CA HIS A 63 -7.19 -5.37 8.41
C HIS A 63 -8.16 -4.18 8.27
N PRO A 64 -8.81 -3.72 9.36
CA PRO A 64 -9.86 -2.70 9.29
C PRO A 64 -9.44 -1.40 8.59
N ALA A 65 -8.16 -1.02 8.69
CA ALA A 65 -7.64 0.15 8.00
C ALA A 65 -7.56 -0.04 6.47
N VAL A 66 -7.12 -1.22 6.02
CA VAL A 66 -7.00 -1.58 4.60
C VAL A 66 -8.39 -1.81 4.00
N ALA A 67 -9.25 -2.55 4.70
CA ALA A 67 -10.61 -2.83 4.25
C ALA A 67 -11.45 -1.55 4.07
N ARG A 68 -11.28 -0.55 4.94
CA ARG A 68 -11.96 0.76 4.77
C ARG A 68 -11.41 1.56 3.59
N ALA A 69 -10.11 1.50 3.35
CA ALA A 69 -9.50 2.19 2.21
C ALA A 69 -9.88 1.51 0.88
N GLY A 70 -9.78 0.19 0.81
CA GLY A 70 -10.06 -0.59 -0.40
C GLY A 70 -11.52 -0.51 -0.84
N ARG A 71 -12.48 -0.59 0.09
CA ARG A 71 -13.91 -0.46 -0.25
C ARG A 71 -14.26 0.91 -0.85
N ALA A 72 -13.56 1.97 -0.45
CA ALA A 72 -13.78 3.30 -0.99
C ALA A 72 -13.11 3.50 -2.36
N ASP A 73 -12.00 2.79 -2.63
CA ASP A 73 -11.23 2.96 -3.87
C ASP A 73 -11.73 2.04 -5.01
N LEU A 74 -12.16 0.82 -4.69
CA LEU A 74 -12.74 -0.11 -5.68
C LEU A 74 -13.96 0.48 -6.40
N SER A 75 -14.74 1.33 -5.72
CA SER A 75 -15.84 2.07 -6.36
C SER A 75 -15.36 3.13 -7.38
N TYR A 76 -14.13 3.61 -7.27
CA TYR A 76 -13.59 4.60 -8.20
C TYR A 76 -13.08 3.94 -9.50
N THR A 77 -12.37 2.81 -9.40
CA THR A 77 -11.80 2.12 -10.57
C THR A 77 -12.86 1.49 -11.47
N SER A 78 -14.00 1.03 -10.94
CA SER A 78 -15.01 0.38 -11.81
C SER A 78 -15.63 1.29 -12.87
N THR A 79 -15.52 2.62 -12.75
CA THR A 79 -16.12 3.54 -13.72
C THR A 79 -15.18 4.00 -14.83
N ARG A 80 -13.87 3.81 -14.68
CA ARG A 80 -12.89 4.22 -15.70
C ARG A 80 -11.93 3.07 -15.97
N GLU A 81 -11.98 2.58 -17.21
CA GLU A 81 -11.06 1.63 -17.84
C GLU A 81 -11.35 0.13 -17.60
N PRO A 82 -12.29 -0.47 -18.36
CA PRO A 82 -12.33 -1.91 -18.57
C PRO A 82 -11.19 -2.30 -19.53
N MET A 83 -9.94 -2.25 -19.07
CA MET A 83 -8.86 -2.90 -19.79
C MET A 83 -7.77 -3.31 -18.80
N ILE A 84 -7.82 -4.59 -18.40
CA ILE A 84 -6.65 -5.29 -17.88
C ILE A 84 -5.63 -5.35 -19.03
N THR A 85 -4.89 -4.27 -19.19
CA THR A 85 -3.56 -4.30 -19.79
C THR A 85 -2.62 -4.42 -18.61
N VAL A 86 -1.90 -5.54 -18.52
CA VAL A 86 -0.81 -5.74 -17.57
C VAL A 86 0.29 -4.73 -17.96
N ARG A 87 0.17 -3.48 -17.50
CA ARG A 87 1.21 -2.47 -17.68
C ARG A 87 2.30 -2.76 -16.68
N SER A 88 3.39 -3.34 -17.19
CA SER A 88 4.61 -3.61 -16.44
C SER A 88 4.99 -2.38 -15.60
N PRO A 89 5.17 -2.52 -14.26
CA PRO A 89 5.39 -1.39 -13.38
C PRO A 89 6.68 -0.66 -13.75
N GLY A 90 6.55 0.62 -14.08
CA GLY A 90 7.69 1.52 -14.22
C GLY A 90 8.46 1.56 -12.90
N ARG A 91 9.79 1.52 -12.99
CA ARG A 91 10.69 1.42 -11.83
C ARG A 91 10.28 2.45 -10.75
N PRO A 92 10.10 2.04 -9.49
CA PRO A 92 9.82 2.99 -8.42
C PRO A 92 10.97 4.00 -8.31
N LYS A 93 10.62 5.29 -8.22
CA LYS A 93 11.59 6.39 -8.01
C LYS A 93 12.23 6.37 -6.62
N TYR A 94 11.78 5.48 -5.75
CA TYR A 94 12.28 5.35 -4.39
C TYR A 94 12.94 3.98 -4.26
N SER A 95 14.27 3.98 -4.32
CA SER A 95 15.09 2.83 -3.97
C SER A 95 14.89 2.54 -2.49
N ALA A 96 14.06 1.55 -2.18
CA ALA A 96 13.96 0.97 -0.82
C ALA A 96 15.07 -0.08 -0.58
N ALA A 97 16.27 0.14 -1.15
CA ALA A 97 17.43 -0.72 -0.96
C ALA A 97 18.52 0.02 -0.16
N SER A 98 18.26 0.20 1.12
CA SER A 98 19.29 0.36 2.15
C SER A 98 18.63 0.13 3.50
N ALA A 99 18.57 -1.13 3.93
CA ALA A 99 18.51 -1.56 5.34
C ALA A 99 18.12 -3.05 5.41
N VAL A 100 19.01 -3.92 4.93
CA VAL A 100 19.22 -5.23 5.57
C VAL A 100 20.74 -5.39 5.64
N MET A 101 21.28 -4.89 6.75
CA MET A 101 22.54 -5.32 7.34
C MET A 101 22.14 -5.96 8.67
#